data_AF-A0A1G0ZQB7-F1
#
_entry.id   AF-A0A1G0ZQB7-F1
#
_cell.length_a   1.000
_cell.length_b   1.000
_cell.length_c   1.000
_cell.angle_alpha   90.00
_cell.angle_beta   90.00
_cell.angle_gamma   90.00
#
_symmetry.space_group_name_H-M   'P 1'
#
loop_
_entity.id
_entity.type
_entity.pdbx_description
1 polymer ?
#
loop_
_entity_poly.entity_id
_entity_poly.type
_entity_poly.pdbx_seq_one_letter_code
_entity_poly.pdbx_strand_id
1 'polypeptide(L)'
;MDIETKSRLIEKATCFYEKAFASSEHARKCLESEGITDNRLYERHRIGFSDGSLVKALPKQGRIIDELKSIGILNQNGTELFKGCVTFPIMDEDGKPVNICGYNPESKTYLYLPNNTNTVWNMEAKKLYDEMVESESIMDALKQEMSGIKNVMVGKTKSNLPATKKTNEGTVIERGLRKYTIIGLEKTENKMKATVKIEKAGRFHVDTINFYSSRERKLLCQEICRTFEEPPEVIEADLNSIISLAESNAIDDGKSQRNSDKPYQMTQQEEREATEYGKSENLIENILKGTRCHSKQIVDKKDYTLIIYSDLDRAVG
;
A
#
# COMPACT_ATOMS: atom_id res chain seq x y z
N MET A 1 -13.91 -14.07 -7.67
CA MET A 1 -13.33 -15.16 -6.84
C MET A 1 -13.72 -14.89 -5.41
N ASP A 2 -14.17 -15.90 -4.67
CA ASP A 2 -14.51 -15.72 -3.25
C ASP A 2 -13.24 -15.60 -2.38
N ILE A 3 -13.42 -15.09 -1.17
CA ILE A 3 -12.32 -14.77 -0.23
C ILE A 3 -11.60 -16.05 0.21
N GLU A 4 -12.32 -17.15 0.41
CA GLU A 4 -11.76 -18.44 0.85
C GLU A 4 -10.85 -19.03 -0.21
N THR A 5 -11.32 -19.07 -1.46
CA THR A 5 -10.53 -19.54 -2.60
C THR A 5 -9.29 -18.69 -2.79
N LYS A 6 -9.40 -17.36 -2.71
CA LYS A 6 -8.25 -16.45 -2.81
C LYS A 6 -7.23 -16.76 -1.72
N SER A 7 -7.65 -16.83 -0.47
CA SER A 7 -6.77 -17.10 0.67
C SER A 7 -6.06 -18.46 0.54
N ARG A 8 -6.79 -19.51 0.14
CA ARG A 8 -6.22 -20.84 -0.12
C ARG A 8 -5.15 -20.82 -1.22
N LEU A 9 -5.32 -20.01 -2.27
CA LEU A 9 -4.33 -19.88 -3.33
C LEU A 9 -3.09 -19.12 -2.86
N ILE A 10 -3.28 -18.08 -2.04
CA ILE A 10 -2.18 -17.36 -1.40
C ILE A 10 -1.39 -18.32 -0.51
N GLU A 11 -2.07 -19.10 0.34
CA GLU A 11 -1.45 -20.09 1.22
C GLU A 11 -0.57 -21.09 0.46
N LYS A 12 -1.09 -21.62 -0.66
CA LYS A 12 -0.34 -22.54 -1.51
C LYS A 12 0.90 -21.90 -2.13
N ALA A 13 0.82 -20.64 -2.56
CA ALA A 13 1.96 -19.93 -3.10
C ALA A 13 3.00 -19.65 -2.01
N THR A 14 2.57 -19.21 -0.81
CA THR A 14 3.44 -19.01 0.35
C THR A 14 4.20 -20.30 0.69
N CYS A 15 3.51 -21.43 0.83
CA CYS A 15 4.13 -22.74 1.07
C CYS A 15 5.16 -23.12 0.01
N PHE A 16 4.93 -22.74 -1.25
CA PHE A 16 5.88 -22.99 -2.33
C PHE A 16 7.14 -22.12 -2.17
N TYR A 17 6.96 -20.83 -1.88
CA TYR A 17 8.06 -19.89 -1.69
C TYR A 17 8.90 -20.19 -0.45
N GLU A 18 8.31 -20.66 0.65
CA GLU A 18 9.06 -21.09 1.84
C GLU A 18 10.02 -22.25 1.51
N LYS A 19 9.55 -23.24 0.74
CA LYS A 19 10.39 -24.38 0.31
C LYS A 19 11.53 -23.93 -0.60
N ALA A 20 11.25 -23.00 -1.51
CA ALA A 20 12.26 -22.42 -2.39
C ALA A 20 13.30 -21.61 -1.58
N PHE A 21 12.87 -20.85 -0.57
CA PHE A 21 13.77 -20.09 0.31
C PHE A 21 14.70 -21.00 1.10
N ALA A 22 14.18 -22.08 1.70
CA ALA A 22 14.99 -23.04 2.47
C ALA A 22 16.13 -23.65 1.63
N SER A 23 15.91 -23.82 0.33
CA SER A 23 16.89 -24.35 -0.62
C SER A 23 17.78 -23.28 -1.24
N SER A 24 17.49 -21.99 -1.04
CA SER A 24 18.18 -20.86 -1.68
C SER A 24 19.24 -20.27 -0.76
N GLU A 25 20.51 -20.55 -1.04
CA GLU A 25 21.62 -19.86 -0.37
C GLU A 25 21.65 -18.36 -0.74
N HIS A 26 21.32 -18.03 -1.99
CA HIS A 26 21.27 -16.65 -2.47
C HIS A 26 20.27 -15.80 -1.67
N ALA A 27 19.04 -16.30 -1.47
CA ALA A 27 18.01 -15.55 -0.75
C ALA A 27 18.38 -15.29 0.72
N ARG A 28 19.02 -16.28 1.38
CA ARG A 28 19.53 -16.13 2.74
C ARG A 28 20.64 -15.08 2.81
N LYS A 29 21.60 -15.11 1.88
CA LYS A 29 22.66 -14.11 1.79
C LYS A 29 22.11 -12.70 1.54
N CYS A 30 21.03 -12.55 0.76
CA CYS A 30 20.37 -11.25 0.58
C CYS A 30 19.87 -10.70 1.93
N LEU A 31 19.20 -11.51 2.75
CA LEU A 31 18.74 -11.10 4.08
C LEU A 31 19.90 -10.78 5.03
N GLU A 32 20.93 -11.62 5.05
CA GLU A 32 22.14 -11.40 5.85
C GLU A 32 22.84 -10.09 5.47
N SER A 33 22.92 -9.76 4.18
CA SER A 33 23.50 -8.51 3.69
C SER A 33 22.71 -7.26 4.09
N GLU A 34 21.41 -7.42 4.35
CA GLU A 34 20.54 -6.37 4.88
C GLU A 34 20.47 -6.38 6.43
N GLY A 35 21.30 -7.18 7.08
CA GLY A 35 21.45 -7.24 8.54
C GLY A 35 20.48 -8.20 9.24
N ILE A 36 19.74 -9.02 8.51
CA ILE A 36 18.84 -10.03 9.08
C ILE A 36 19.60 -11.36 9.20
N THR A 37 20.02 -11.69 10.43
CA THR A 37 20.90 -12.85 10.69
C THR A 37 20.27 -13.91 11.61
N ASP A 38 19.10 -13.62 12.21
CA ASP A 38 18.40 -14.58 13.07
C ASP A 38 17.49 -15.49 12.24
N ASN A 39 17.96 -16.70 11.96
CA ASN A 39 17.23 -17.70 11.19
C ASN A 39 15.89 -18.12 11.82
N ARG A 40 15.66 -17.87 13.12
CA ARG A 40 14.37 -18.16 13.77
C ARG A 40 13.24 -17.30 13.20
N LEU A 41 13.58 -16.13 12.68
CA LEU A 41 12.60 -15.24 12.02
C LEU A 41 12.09 -15.83 10.70
N TYR A 42 12.87 -16.71 10.06
CA TYR A 42 12.51 -17.28 8.76
C TYR A 42 11.29 -18.19 8.89
N GLU A 43 11.29 -19.06 9.88
CA GLU A 43 10.15 -19.95 10.19
C GLU A 43 8.99 -19.16 10.82
N ARG A 44 9.29 -18.30 11.81
CA ARG A 44 8.28 -17.48 12.50
C ARG A 44 7.42 -16.67 11.55
N HIS A 45 8.05 -16.01 10.58
CA HIS A 45 7.38 -15.11 9.63
C HIS A 45 7.15 -15.74 8.26
N ARG A 46 7.37 -17.06 8.14
CA ARG A 46 7.16 -17.84 6.92
C ARG A 46 7.82 -17.19 5.69
N ILE A 47 9.09 -16.80 5.86
CA ILE A 47 9.84 -16.11 4.81
C ILE A 47 10.06 -17.06 3.63
N GLY A 48 9.75 -16.57 2.44
CA GLY A 48 9.86 -17.30 1.19
C GLY A 48 10.76 -16.61 0.17
N PHE A 49 10.98 -17.28 -0.96
CA PHE A 49 11.71 -16.75 -2.11
C PHE A 49 11.02 -17.19 -3.39
N SER A 50 10.75 -16.23 -4.27
CA SER A 50 10.13 -16.51 -5.57
C SER A 50 11.21 -16.54 -6.65
N ASP A 51 11.75 -17.73 -6.94
CA ASP A 51 12.84 -17.96 -7.89
C ASP A 51 12.38 -18.17 -9.36
N GLY A 52 11.07 -18.13 -9.62
CA GLY A 52 10.50 -18.43 -10.93
C GLY A 52 10.15 -19.90 -11.15
N SER A 53 10.34 -20.78 -10.16
CA SER A 53 10.07 -22.21 -10.28
C SER A 53 8.60 -22.59 -10.09
N LEU A 54 7.73 -21.72 -9.56
CA LEU A 54 6.30 -22.02 -9.38
C LEU A 54 5.65 -22.33 -10.72
N VAL A 55 5.98 -21.56 -11.76
CA VAL A 55 5.46 -21.76 -13.12
C VAL A 55 5.79 -23.16 -13.66
N LYS A 56 6.93 -23.74 -13.26
CA LYS A 56 7.34 -25.09 -13.68
C LYS A 56 6.55 -26.19 -12.96
N ALA A 57 6.07 -25.91 -11.76
CA ALA A 57 5.26 -26.82 -10.96
C ALA A 57 3.76 -26.77 -11.33
N LEU A 58 3.35 -25.77 -12.11
CA LEU A 58 1.97 -25.60 -12.57
C LEU A 58 1.70 -26.37 -13.87
N PRO A 59 0.44 -26.76 -14.13
CA PRO A 59 0.07 -27.24 -15.45
C PRO A 59 0.28 -26.15 -16.50
N LYS A 60 0.42 -26.54 -17.78
CA LYS A 60 0.62 -25.59 -18.89
C LYS A 60 -0.61 -24.73 -19.19
N GLN A 61 -1.81 -25.23 -18.91
CA GLN A 61 -3.08 -24.54 -19.09
C GLN A 61 -4.06 -24.98 -17.99
N GLY A 62 -5.14 -24.21 -17.81
CA GLY A 62 -6.26 -24.59 -16.96
C GLY A 62 -6.63 -23.55 -15.92
N ARG A 63 -7.76 -23.78 -15.27
CA ARG A 63 -8.41 -22.86 -14.32
C ARG A 63 -7.48 -22.30 -13.25
N ILE A 64 -6.53 -23.10 -12.76
CA ILE A 64 -5.57 -22.67 -11.74
C ILE A 64 -4.68 -21.52 -12.22
N ILE A 65 -4.29 -21.49 -13.49
CA ILE A 65 -3.46 -20.42 -14.05
C ILE A 65 -4.27 -19.12 -14.08
N ASP A 66 -5.51 -19.20 -14.54
CA ASP A 66 -6.41 -18.04 -14.61
C ASP A 66 -6.71 -17.49 -13.21
N GLU A 67 -6.90 -18.37 -12.23
CA GLU A 67 -7.07 -17.98 -10.83
C GLU A 67 -5.82 -17.31 -10.27
N LEU A 68 -4.62 -17.87 -10.51
CA LEU A 68 -3.36 -17.27 -10.05
C LEU A 68 -3.06 -15.92 -10.73
N LYS A 69 -3.44 -15.76 -12.00
CA LYS A 69 -3.40 -14.46 -12.71
C LYS A 69 -4.41 -13.48 -12.13
N SER A 70 -5.62 -13.93 -11.83
CA SER A 70 -6.69 -13.09 -11.28
C SER A 70 -6.33 -12.54 -9.90
N ILE A 71 -5.59 -13.28 -9.07
CA ILE A 71 -5.14 -12.79 -7.75
C ILE A 71 -3.79 -12.06 -7.80
N GLY A 72 -3.07 -12.16 -8.92
CA GLY A 72 -1.79 -11.48 -9.15
C GLY A 72 -0.54 -12.23 -8.67
N ILE A 73 -0.64 -13.51 -8.33
CA ILE A 73 0.57 -14.34 -8.10
C ILE A 73 1.34 -14.48 -9.43
N LEU A 74 0.60 -14.70 -10.52
CA LEU A 74 1.13 -14.62 -11.87
C LEU A 74 0.70 -13.29 -12.51
N ASN A 75 1.56 -12.71 -13.34
CA ASN A 75 1.19 -11.61 -14.21
C ASN A 75 0.43 -12.12 -15.45
N GLN A 76 0.00 -11.19 -16.31
CA GLN A 76 -0.75 -11.53 -17.53
C GLN A 76 0.04 -12.44 -18.49
N ASN A 77 1.36 -12.31 -18.50
CA ASN A 77 2.28 -13.14 -19.28
C ASN A 77 2.49 -14.55 -18.68
N GLY A 78 1.91 -14.84 -17.51
CA GLY A 78 2.06 -16.13 -16.83
C GLY A 78 3.38 -16.29 -16.09
N THR A 79 4.14 -15.23 -15.89
CA THR A 79 5.34 -15.25 -15.03
C THR A 79 4.98 -14.79 -13.62
N GLU A 80 5.76 -15.21 -12.64
CA GLU A 80 5.54 -14.83 -11.24
C GLU A 80 5.70 -13.32 -11.04
N LEU A 81 4.78 -12.69 -10.30
CA LEU A 81 4.87 -11.28 -9.93
C LEU A 81 6.10 -11.00 -9.07
N PHE A 82 6.40 -11.91 -8.13
CA PHE A 82 7.46 -11.77 -7.15
C PHE A 82 8.79 -12.35 -7.61
N LYS A 83 8.99 -12.62 -8.91
CA LYS A 83 10.24 -13.22 -9.40
C LYS A 83 11.46 -12.42 -8.92
N GLY A 84 12.39 -13.09 -8.24
CA GLY A 84 13.59 -12.50 -7.64
C GLY A 84 13.38 -11.89 -6.25
N CYS A 85 12.17 -11.93 -5.69
CA CYS A 85 11.87 -11.32 -4.39
C CYS A 85 11.95 -12.33 -3.23
N VAL A 86 12.38 -11.83 -2.07
CA VAL A 86 12.09 -12.44 -0.77
C VAL A 86 10.63 -12.13 -0.42
N THR A 87 9.84 -13.13 -0.04
CA THR A 87 8.40 -12.98 0.17
C THR A 87 8.03 -13.12 1.64
N PHE A 88 7.09 -12.28 2.09
CA PHE A 88 6.51 -12.27 3.42
C PHE A 88 5.00 -12.40 3.30
N PRO A 89 4.38 -13.50 3.75
CA PRO A 89 2.92 -13.56 3.78
C PRO A 89 2.37 -12.51 4.73
N ILE A 90 1.22 -11.96 4.38
CA ILE A 90 0.45 -11.06 5.23
C ILE A 90 -0.81 -11.80 5.63
N MET A 91 -0.95 -11.98 6.95
CA MET A 91 -2.09 -12.63 7.57
C MET A 91 -3.03 -11.59 8.17
N ASP A 92 -4.32 -11.91 8.24
CA ASP A 92 -5.26 -11.17 9.07
C ASP A 92 -5.10 -11.53 10.56
N GLU A 93 -5.93 -10.96 11.43
CA GLU A 93 -5.89 -11.21 12.87
C GLU A 93 -6.13 -12.68 13.20
N ASP A 94 -6.89 -13.42 12.38
CA ASP A 94 -7.20 -14.85 12.57
C ASP A 94 -6.09 -15.78 12.08
N GLY A 95 -5.06 -15.22 11.47
CA GLY A 95 -3.93 -15.95 10.89
C GLY A 95 -4.21 -16.51 9.50
N LYS A 96 -5.21 -15.95 8.81
CA LYS A 96 -5.55 -16.34 7.45
C LYS A 96 -4.76 -15.49 6.45
N PRO A 97 -4.17 -16.11 5.41
CA PRO A 97 -3.44 -15.36 4.39
C PRO A 97 -4.34 -14.44 3.59
N VAL A 98 -4.03 -13.15 3.62
CA VAL A 98 -4.76 -12.12 2.88
C VAL A 98 -3.92 -11.53 1.75
N ASN A 99 -2.59 -11.51 1.86
CA ASN A 99 -1.69 -10.98 0.83
C ASN A 99 -0.27 -11.59 0.94
N ILE A 100 0.62 -11.24 0.01
CA ILE A 100 2.07 -11.47 0.06
C ILE A 100 2.76 -10.13 -0.23
N CYS A 101 3.76 -9.79 0.58
CA CYS A 101 4.71 -8.74 0.30
C CYS A 101 5.98 -9.35 -0.29
N GLY A 102 6.47 -8.87 -1.44
CA GLY A 102 7.75 -9.28 -2.00
C GLY A 102 8.76 -8.14 -1.91
N TYR A 103 9.89 -8.35 -1.23
CA TYR A 103 11.04 -7.46 -1.24
C TYR A 103 12.01 -7.88 -2.36
N ASN A 104 12.24 -6.99 -3.32
CA ASN A 104 13.27 -7.18 -4.34
C ASN A 104 14.61 -6.65 -3.80
N PRO A 105 15.61 -7.53 -3.56
CA PRO A 105 16.89 -7.13 -3.00
C PRO A 105 17.77 -6.31 -3.97
N GLU A 106 17.54 -6.43 -5.29
CA GLU A 106 18.30 -5.66 -6.29
C GLU A 106 17.83 -4.21 -6.37
N SER A 107 16.51 -4.00 -6.46
CA SER A 107 15.93 -2.66 -6.56
C SER A 107 15.61 -2.03 -5.21
N LYS A 108 15.69 -2.80 -4.11
CA LYS A 108 15.27 -2.41 -2.75
C LYS A 108 13.82 -1.91 -2.68
N THR A 109 12.95 -2.53 -3.49
CA THR A 109 11.53 -2.18 -3.56
C THR A 109 10.63 -3.31 -3.06
N TYR A 110 9.41 -2.95 -2.71
CA TYR A 110 8.38 -3.84 -2.18
C TYR A 110 7.22 -3.94 -3.17
N LEU A 111 6.78 -5.17 -3.41
CA LEU A 111 5.64 -5.54 -4.25
C LEU A 111 4.55 -6.16 -3.39
N TYR A 112 3.30 -6.03 -3.82
CA TYR A 112 2.14 -6.61 -3.13
C TYR A 112 1.17 -7.17 -4.16
N LEU A 113 0.33 -8.15 -3.77
CA LEU A 113 -0.77 -8.57 -4.63
C LEU A 113 -1.76 -7.40 -4.83
N PRO A 114 -2.32 -7.25 -6.04
CA PRO A 114 -3.25 -6.18 -6.38
C PRO A 114 -4.57 -6.28 -5.61
N ASN A 115 -5.33 -5.18 -5.58
CA ASN A 115 -6.71 -5.11 -5.09
C ASN A 115 -6.91 -5.53 -3.62
N ASN A 116 -6.00 -5.15 -2.73
CA ASN A 116 -6.15 -5.33 -1.29
C ASN A 116 -5.96 -3.99 -0.57
N THR A 117 -7.01 -3.51 0.10
CA THR A 117 -7.06 -2.14 0.61
C THR A 117 -6.55 -1.97 2.04
N ASN A 118 -6.33 -3.02 2.83
CA ASN A 118 -5.78 -2.93 4.18
C ASN A 118 -4.86 -4.12 4.48
N THR A 119 -3.57 -4.03 4.15
CA THR A 119 -2.60 -5.07 4.51
C THR A 119 -1.63 -4.53 5.55
N VAL A 120 -1.72 -5.07 6.76
CA VAL A 120 -0.78 -4.81 7.85
C VAL A 120 -0.03 -6.10 8.10
N TRP A 121 1.28 -6.07 7.90
CA TRP A 121 2.12 -7.21 8.23
C TRP A 121 2.27 -7.35 9.76
N ASN A 122 2.30 -8.60 10.22
CA ASN A 122 2.34 -9.01 11.63
C ASN A 122 1.14 -8.54 12.48
N MET A 123 -0.06 -8.50 11.88
CA MET A 123 -1.29 -8.12 12.59
C MET A 123 -1.70 -9.13 13.68
N GLU A 124 -1.35 -10.41 13.50
CA GLU A 124 -1.57 -11.47 14.49
C GLU A 124 -0.96 -11.15 15.86
N ALA A 125 0.12 -10.37 15.90
CA ALA A 125 0.77 -9.98 17.15
C ALA A 125 -0.16 -9.19 18.08
N LYS A 126 -1.23 -8.56 17.56
CA LYS A 126 -2.27 -7.92 18.39
C LYS A 126 -3.01 -8.88 19.33
N LYS A 127 -2.99 -10.18 19.04
CA LYS A 127 -3.54 -11.19 19.97
C LYS A 127 -2.72 -11.31 21.26
N LEU A 128 -1.46 -10.88 21.22
CA LEU A 128 -0.50 -11.03 22.32
C LEU A 128 -0.10 -9.70 22.96
N TYR A 129 -0.26 -8.60 22.24
CA TYR A 129 0.18 -7.28 22.65
C TYR A 129 -0.95 -6.27 22.52
N ASP A 130 -1.21 -5.53 23.60
CA ASP A 130 -2.18 -4.43 23.61
C ASP A 130 -1.66 -3.21 22.82
N GLU A 131 -0.33 -3.06 22.75
CA GLU A 131 0.36 -1.97 22.04
C GLU A 131 1.24 -2.53 20.92
N MET A 132 1.20 -1.84 19.77
CA MET A 132 1.97 -2.20 18.58
C MET A 132 2.86 -1.03 18.13
N VAL A 133 4.09 -1.35 17.74
CA VAL A 133 5.07 -0.41 17.17
C VAL A 133 4.97 -0.44 15.65
N GLU A 134 4.67 0.69 15.01
CA GLU A 134 4.70 0.79 13.55
C GLU A 134 6.13 0.97 13.05
N SER A 135 6.60 0.06 12.19
CA SER A 135 7.91 0.14 11.55
C SER A 135 7.79 0.63 10.10
N GLU A 136 8.88 1.21 9.58
CA GLU A 136 8.91 1.79 8.23
C GLU A 136 8.86 0.73 7.11
N SER A 137 9.39 -0.46 7.40
CA SER A 137 9.48 -1.56 6.45
C SER A 137 9.53 -2.90 7.17
N ILE A 138 9.23 -3.99 6.44
CA ILE A 138 9.32 -5.35 7.01
C ILE A 138 10.76 -5.66 7.40
N MET A 139 11.74 -5.21 6.63
CA MET A 139 13.14 -5.41 6.96
C MET A 139 13.54 -4.74 8.28
N ASP A 140 13.04 -3.53 8.55
CA ASP A 140 13.35 -2.83 9.81
C ASP A 140 12.55 -3.41 10.97
N ALA A 141 11.33 -3.90 10.73
CA ALA A 141 10.58 -4.66 11.71
C ALA A 141 11.32 -5.95 12.12
N LEU A 142 11.92 -6.68 11.18
CA LEU A 142 12.72 -7.86 11.49
C LEU A 142 13.96 -7.51 12.33
N LYS A 143 14.65 -6.40 12.03
CA LYS A 143 15.78 -5.93 12.86
C LYS A 143 15.33 -5.56 14.28
N GLN A 144 14.16 -4.95 14.41
CA GLN A 144 13.56 -4.63 15.71
C GLN A 144 13.20 -5.91 16.49
N GLU A 145 12.71 -6.96 15.83
CA GLU A 145 12.50 -8.25 16.48
C GLU A 145 13.81 -8.89 16.94
N MET A 146 14.88 -8.79 16.14
CA MET A 146 16.21 -9.25 16.52
C MET A 146 16.76 -8.51 17.75
N SER A 147 16.39 -7.24 17.94
CA SER A 147 16.74 -6.46 19.14
C SER A 147 15.78 -6.66 20.32
N GLY A 148 14.75 -7.50 20.16
CA GLY A 148 13.82 -7.89 21.22
C GLY A 148 12.45 -7.20 21.18
N ILE A 149 12.21 -6.27 20.25
CA ILE A 149 10.94 -5.58 20.07
C ILE A 149 10.02 -6.47 19.21
N LYS A 150 9.17 -7.26 19.86
CA LYS A 150 8.35 -8.30 19.20
C LYS A 150 6.96 -7.84 18.76
N ASN A 151 6.51 -6.69 19.23
CA ASN A 151 5.19 -6.12 18.97
C ASN A 151 5.22 -5.14 17.78
N VAL A 152 5.95 -5.47 16.72
CA VAL A 152 6.12 -4.61 15.55
C VAL A 152 5.11 -4.93 14.47
N MET A 153 4.60 -3.92 13.78
CA MET A 153 3.71 -4.07 12.61
C MET A 153 4.14 -3.16 11.49
N VAL A 154 3.76 -3.51 10.26
CA VAL A 154 4.07 -2.68 9.08
C VAL A 154 2.80 -2.48 8.26
N GLY A 155 2.31 -1.25 8.21
CA GLY A 155 1.20 -0.88 7.33
C GLY A 155 1.64 -0.79 5.87
N LYS A 156 0.71 -1.02 4.93
CA LYS A 156 0.93 -0.90 3.47
C LYS A 156 1.47 0.48 3.02
N THR A 157 1.51 1.49 3.88
CA THR A 157 1.45 2.89 3.49
C THR A 157 2.79 3.63 3.34
N LYS A 158 3.97 3.00 3.47
CA LYS A 158 5.22 3.80 3.45
C LYS A 158 6.35 3.36 2.52
N SER A 159 6.40 2.12 2.02
CA SER A 159 7.59 1.73 1.25
C SER A 159 7.46 1.83 -0.28
N ASN A 160 6.33 1.55 -0.94
CA ASN A 160 6.32 1.55 -2.43
C ASN A 160 4.99 1.82 -3.18
N LEU A 161 3.89 2.13 -2.48
CA LEU A 161 2.75 2.74 -3.19
C LEU A 161 3.00 4.26 -3.31
N PRO A 162 2.64 4.89 -4.44
CA PRO A 162 2.55 6.34 -4.49
C PRO A 162 1.59 6.75 -3.39
N ALA A 163 2.05 7.47 -2.36
CA ALA A 163 1.15 7.99 -1.35
C ALA A 163 0.26 9.03 -2.04
N THR A 164 -0.89 8.61 -2.57
CA THR A 164 -1.85 9.47 -3.22
C THR A 164 -2.70 10.15 -2.16
N LYS A 165 -2.34 11.39 -1.80
CA LYS A 165 -3.18 12.24 -0.95
C LYS A 165 -4.01 13.14 -1.87
N LYS A 166 -5.33 13.03 -1.79
CA LYS A 166 -6.23 13.98 -2.45
C LYS A 166 -6.22 15.30 -1.66
N THR A 167 -5.88 16.40 -2.32
CA THR A 167 -5.97 17.76 -1.77
C THR A 167 -6.91 18.60 -2.64
N ASN A 168 -7.34 19.76 -2.12
CA ASN A 168 -8.19 20.69 -2.86
C ASN A 168 -7.55 21.22 -4.17
N GLU A 169 -6.23 21.10 -4.30
CA GLU A 169 -5.46 21.57 -5.46
C GLU A 169 -5.16 20.45 -6.48
N GLY A 170 -5.24 19.18 -6.09
CA GLY A 170 -4.92 18.06 -6.97
C GLY A 170 -4.62 16.76 -6.24
N THR A 171 -4.06 15.78 -6.96
CA THR A 171 -3.60 14.51 -6.36
C THR A 171 -2.10 14.60 -6.11
N VAL A 172 -1.71 14.55 -4.83
CA VAL A 172 -0.31 14.52 -4.40
C VAL A 172 0.17 13.08 -4.37
N ILE A 173 1.31 12.79 -4.98
CA ILE A 173 1.98 11.51 -5.07
C ILE A 173 3.39 11.68 -4.52
N GLU A 174 3.72 11.00 -3.43
CA GLU A 174 5.07 11.03 -2.84
C GLU A 174 5.90 9.83 -3.33
N ARG A 175 7.14 10.10 -3.77
CA ARG A 175 8.15 9.13 -4.24
C ARG A 175 9.51 9.45 -3.62
N GLY A 176 9.86 8.76 -2.54
CA GLY A 176 11.07 9.07 -1.76
C GLY A 176 11.01 10.50 -1.21
N LEU A 177 11.98 11.34 -1.58
CA LEU A 177 12.04 12.76 -1.21
C LEU A 177 11.32 13.71 -2.20
N ARG A 178 10.70 13.15 -3.25
CA ARG A 178 10.06 13.90 -4.33
C ARG A 178 8.55 13.86 -4.16
N LYS A 179 7.92 15.02 -4.18
CA LYS A 179 6.47 15.18 -4.07
C LYS A 179 5.90 15.69 -5.38
N TYR A 180 5.11 14.86 -6.06
CA TYR A 180 4.45 15.17 -7.33
C TYR A 180 3.00 15.56 -7.08
N THR A 181 2.58 16.76 -7.40
CA THR A 181 1.18 17.21 -7.32
C THR A 181 0.63 17.28 -8.74
N ILE A 182 -0.35 16.44 -9.04
CA ILE A 182 -1.04 16.38 -10.33
C ILE A 182 -2.31 17.21 -10.25
N ILE A 183 -2.37 18.26 -11.06
CA ILE A 183 -3.41 19.28 -11.07
C ILE A 183 -4.12 19.24 -12.42
N GLY A 184 -5.46 19.22 -12.38
CA GLY A 184 -6.28 19.31 -13.59
C GLY A 184 -6.01 18.20 -14.61
N LEU A 185 -6.02 16.94 -14.17
CA LEU A 185 -5.87 15.80 -15.06
C LEU A 185 -7.08 15.72 -15.99
N GLU A 186 -6.90 16.02 -17.27
CA GLU A 186 -7.88 15.83 -18.32
C GLU A 186 -7.57 14.54 -19.07
N LYS A 187 -8.46 13.55 -18.94
CA LYS A 187 -8.34 12.25 -19.62
C LYS A 187 -9.39 12.12 -20.73
N THR A 188 -8.91 11.87 -21.94
CA THR A 188 -9.67 11.37 -23.09
C THR A 188 -8.98 10.14 -23.65
N GLU A 189 -9.62 9.43 -24.59
CA GLU A 189 -9.07 8.19 -25.18
C GLU A 189 -7.64 8.37 -25.73
N ASN A 190 -7.37 9.53 -26.35
CA ASN A 190 -6.10 9.80 -27.04
C ASN A 190 -5.26 10.90 -26.39
N LYS A 191 -5.70 11.48 -25.26
CA LYS A 191 -4.99 12.58 -24.61
C LYS A 191 -5.10 12.47 -23.10
N MET A 192 -3.97 12.61 -22.42
CA MET A 192 -3.93 12.66 -20.97
C MET A 192 -3.08 13.87 -20.56
N LYS A 193 -3.73 15.00 -20.33
CA LYS A 193 -3.05 16.27 -20.04
C LYS A 193 -3.17 16.61 -18.56
N ALA A 194 -2.08 16.98 -17.91
CA ALA A 194 -2.12 17.50 -16.55
C ALA A 194 -0.99 18.50 -16.30
N THR A 195 -1.17 19.34 -15.28
CA THR A 195 -0.09 20.13 -14.71
C THR A 195 0.56 19.35 -13.58
N VAL A 196 1.86 19.10 -13.69
CA VAL A 196 2.67 18.36 -12.72
C VAL A 196 3.56 19.35 -11.98
N LYS A 197 3.33 19.49 -10.67
CA LYS A 197 4.21 20.23 -9.76
C LYS A 197 5.09 19.24 -8.99
N ILE A 198 6.39 19.41 -9.04
CA ILE A 198 7.36 18.53 -8.39
C ILE A 198 8.08 19.35 -7.34
N GLU A 199 8.15 18.85 -6.12
CA GLU A 199 8.82 19.50 -4.99
C GLU A 199 9.83 18.54 -4.37
N LYS A 200 11.05 19.02 -4.14
CA LYS A 200 12.13 18.28 -3.46
C LYS A 200 13.02 19.28 -2.73
N ALA A 201 13.25 19.03 -1.43
CA ALA A 201 14.14 19.85 -0.58
C ALA A 201 13.89 21.37 -0.66
N GLY A 202 12.62 21.79 -0.71
CA GLY A 202 12.22 23.21 -0.78
C GLY A 202 12.35 23.86 -2.17
N ARG A 203 12.84 23.16 -3.18
CA ARG A 203 12.79 23.58 -4.59
C ARG A 203 11.59 22.96 -5.27
N PHE A 204 10.98 23.67 -6.22
CA PHE A 204 9.88 23.13 -7.01
C PHE A 204 9.99 23.47 -8.49
N HIS A 205 9.41 22.60 -9.32
CA HIS A 205 9.25 22.78 -10.76
C HIS A 205 7.79 22.50 -11.13
N VAL A 206 7.18 23.32 -11.99
CA VAL A 206 5.80 23.15 -12.45
C VAL A 206 5.79 23.16 -13.96
N ASP A 207 5.21 22.12 -14.56
CA ASP A 207 5.05 22.03 -16.02
C ASP A 207 3.70 21.38 -16.38
N THR A 208 3.20 21.65 -17.58
CA THR A 208 1.97 21.06 -18.11
C THR A 208 2.28 20.13 -19.26
N ILE A 209 2.01 18.85 -19.07
CA ILE A 209 2.38 17.80 -20.03
C ILE A 209 1.20 16.95 -20.47
N ASN A 210 1.29 16.43 -21.69
CA ASN A 210 0.49 15.30 -22.17
C ASN A 210 1.27 13.99 -21.93
N PHE A 211 0.80 13.18 -20.99
CA PHE A 211 1.43 11.92 -20.61
C PHE A 211 1.52 10.89 -21.74
N TYR A 212 0.66 10.96 -22.76
CA TYR A 212 0.77 10.07 -23.94
C TYR A 212 1.80 10.55 -24.97
N SER A 213 2.27 11.80 -24.87
CA SER A 213 3.30 12.35 -25.75
C SER A 213 4.70 11.97 -25.26
N SER A 214 5.37 11.05 -25.98
CA SER A 214 6.73 10.63 -25.63
C SER A 214 7.75 11.77 -25.63
N ARG A 215 7.55 12.77 -26.51
CA ARG A 215 8.38 13.97 -26.59
C ARG A 215 8.26 14.82 -25.33
N GLU A 216 7.04 15.08 -24.87
CA GLU A 216 6.80 15.90 -23.67
C GLU A 216 7.28 15.19 -22.40
N ARG A 217 7.12 13.86 -22.31
CA ARG A 217 7.69 13.08 -21.20
C ARG A 217 9.21 13.22 -21.11
N LYS A 218 9.91 13.16 -22.26
CA LYS A 218 11.37 13.30 -22.31
C LYS A 218 11.82 14.70 -21.92
N LEU A 219 11.11 15.73 -22.37
CA LEU A 219 11.41 17.13 -22.00
C LEU A 219 11.23 17.35 -20.50
N LEU A 220 10.11 16.90 -19.94
CA LEU A 220 9.88 16.99 -18.50
C LEU A 220 10.95 16.24 -17.69
N CYS A 221 11.30 15.02 -18.10
CA CYS A 221 12.38 14.25 -17.46
C CYS A 221 13.70 15.03 -17.47
N GLN A 222 14.10 15.59 -18.63
CA GLN A 222 15.31 16.39 -18.76
C GLN A 222 15.31 17.62 -17.84
N GLU A 223 14.19 18.34 -17.74
CA GLU A 223 14.07 19.51 -16.87
C GLU A 223 14.10 19.15 -15.38
N ILE A 224 13.48 18.02 -14.99
CA ILE A 224 13.55 17.50 -13.62
C ILE A 224 14.99 17.09 -13.27
N CYS A 225 15.65 16.32 -14.14
CA CYS A 225 17.03 15.90 -13.92
C CYS A 225 17.96 17.11 -13.78
N ARG A 226 17.76 18.16 -14.60
CA ARG A 226 18.52 19.41 -14.53
C ARG A 226 18.26 20.17 -13.23
N THR A 227 17.02 20.20 -12.75
CA THR A 227 16.62 20.99 -11.57
C THR A 227 16.98 20.31 -10.25
N PHE A 228 16.90 18.97 -10.21
CA PHE A 228 16.97 18.19 -8.97
C PHE A 228 18.17 17.23 -8.88
N GLU A 229 19.04 17.21 -9.89
CA GLU A 229 20.25 16.38 -9.99
C GLU A 229 19.96 14.88 -9.77
N GLU A 230 18.87 14.41 -10.37
CA GLU A 230 18.43 13.00 -10.28
C GLU A 230 18.81 12.23 -11.55
N PRO A 231 19.11 10.92 -11.44
CA PRO A 231 19.33 10.07 -12.60
C PRO A 231 18.03 9.93 -13.41
N PRO A 232 18.11 9.98 -14.76
CA PRO A 232 16.94 9.94 -15.64
C PRO A 232 16.12 8.67 -15.48
N GLU A 233 16.75 7.53 -15.16
CA GLU A 233 16.09 6.24 -14.99
C GLU A 233 15.08 6.26 -13.84
N VAL A 234 15.39 6.97 -12.75
CA VAL A 234 14.52 7.10 -11.58
C VAL A 234 13.32 7.98 -11.88
N ILE A 235 13.52 9.08 -12.60
CA ILE A 235 12.44 10.00 -12.98
C ILE A 235 11.51 9.38 -14.02
N GLU A 236 12.04 8.61 -14.96
CA GLU A 236 11.22 7.85 -15.92
C GLU A 236 10.36 6.78 -15.22
N ALA A 237 10.91 6.08 -14.23
CA ALA A 237 10.15 5.14 -13.41
C ALA A 237 9.02 5.83 -12.61
N ASP A 238 9.30 7.02 -12.06
CA ASP A 238 8.30 7.84 -11.35
C ASP A 238 7.18 8.29 -12.32
N LEU A 239 7.53 8.77 -13.51
CA LEU A 239 6.55 9.18 -14.54
C LEU A 239 5.68 8.00 -15.02
N ASN A 240 6.29 6.84 -15.29
CA ASN A 240 5.55 5.64 -15.68
C ASN A 240 4.56 5.20 -14.58
N SER A 241 4.97 5.36 -13.32
CA SER A 241 4.09 5.09 -12.19
C SER A 241 2.92 6.07 -12.12
N ILE A 242 3.14 7.36 -12.37
CA ILE A 242 2.07 8.37 -12.42
C ILE A 242 1.09 8.08 -13.56
N ILE A 243 1.59 7.66 -14.73
CA ILE A 243 0.74 7.26 -15.86
C ILE A 243 -0.15 6.09 -15.47
N SER A 244 0.42 5.04 -14.86
CA SER A 244 -0.34 3.88 -14.39
C SER A 244 -1.43 4.25 -13.37
N LEU A 245 -1.17 5.23 -12.49
CA LEU A 245 -2.17 5.75 -11.55
C LEU A 245 -3.27 6.57 -12.24
N ALA A 246 -2.92 7.37 -13.23
CA ALA A 246 -3.87 8.13 -14.04
C ALA A 246 -4.75 7.19 -14.90
N GLU A 247 -4.18 6.09 -15.38
CA GLU A 247 -4.91 5.06 -16.13
C GLU A 247 -5.92 4.31 -15.26
N SER A 248 -5.56 4.02 -14.00
CA SER A 248 -6.39 3.28 -13.04
C SER A 248 -7.50 4.11 -12.35
N ASN A 249 -7.76 5.36 -12.80
CA ASN A 249 -8.75 6.30 -12.23
C ASN A 249 -8.52 6.66 -10.75
N ALA A 250 -7.29 6.50 -10.24
CA ALA A 250 -6.92 6.91 -8.90
C ALA A 250 -6.71 8.43 -8.77
N ILE A 251 -6.58 9.12 -9.91
CA ILE A 251 -6.39 10.56 -10.04
C ILE A 251 -7.68 11.15 -10.61
N ASP A 252 -8.26 12.11 -9.90
CA ASP A 252 -9.53 12.74 -10.24
C ASP A 252 -9.43 13.48 -11.59
N ASP A 253 -10.32 13.17 -12.52
CA ASP A 253 -10.27 13.57 -13.93
C ASP A 253 -10.96 14.92 -14.21
N GLY A 254 -11.15 15.75 -13.17
CA GLY A 254 -11.64 17.13 -13.28
C GLY A 254 -13.06 17.26 -13.84
N LYS A 255 -13.72 16.14 -14.17
CA LYS A 255 -15.10 16.05 -14.69
C LYS A 255 -16.11 15.84 -13.56
N SER A 256 -15.92 16.54 -12.45
CA SER A 256 -17.06 16.96 -11.63
C SER A 256 -17.43 18.37 -12.08
N GLN A 257 -18.23 18.46 -13.14
CA GLN A 257 -18.78 19.73 -13.59
C GLN A 257 -19.65 20.31 -12.48
N ARG A 258 -19.20 21.47 -12.00
CA ARG A 258 -19.99 22.56 -11.43
C ARG A 258 -21.44 22.52 -11.94
N ASN A 259 -22.38 22.14 -11.08
CA ASN A 259 -23.74 22.65 -11.16
C ASN A 259 -24.39 22.70 -9.78
N SER A 260 -24.88 23.91 -9.46
CA SER A 260 -25.58 24.40 -8.28
C SER A 260 -24.89 24.30 -6.91
N ASP A 261 -24.22 25.40 -6.53
CA ASP A 261 -24.39 25.96 -5.19
C ASP A 261 -25.88 26.18 -4.91
N LYS A 262 -26.45 25.33 -4.07
CA LYS A 262 -27.39 25.79 -3.03
C LYS A 262 -27.01 25.06 -1.74
N PRO A 263 -26.79 25.77 -0.62
CA PRO A 263 -26.63 25.11 0.67
C PRO A 263 -27.91 24.32 0.95
N TYR A 264 -27.72 23.04 1.24
CA TYR A 264 -28.78 22.16 1.70
C TYR A 264 -29.43 22.79 2.95
N GLN A 265 -30.71 23.15 2.83
CA GLN A 265 -31.54 23.50 3.98
C GLN A 265 -32.25 22.23 4.42
N MET A 266 -32.01 21.81 5.66
CA MET A 266 -32.74 20.71 6.29
C MET A 266 -34.23 20.92 6.09
N THR A 267 -34.91 19.89 5.59
CA THR A 267 -36.37 19.86 5.60
C THR A 267 -36.86 19.75 7.04
N GLN A 268 -38.07 20.25 7.34
CA GLN A 268 -38.66 20.12 8.69
C GLN A 268 -38.78 18.66 9.15
N GLN A 269 -38.76 17.72 8.22
CA GLN A 269 -38.79 16.30 8.52
C GLN A 269 -37.43 15.79 8.99
N GLU A 270 -36.34 16.16 8.30
CA GLU A 270 -34.97 15.83 8.72
C GLU A 270 -34.60 16.50 10.05
N GLU A 271 -35.13 17.70 10.33
CA GLU A 271 -34.95 18.38 11.61
C GLU A 271 -35.71 17.71 12.76
N ARG A 272 -36.92 17.18 12.50
CA ARG A 272 -37.68 16.40 13.48
C ARG A 272 -37.02 15.06 13.76
N GLU A 273 -36.58 14.35 12.73
CA GLU A 273 -35.90 13.06 12.85
C GLU A 273 -34.56 13.21 13.59
N ALA A 274 -33.78 14.27 13.29
CA ALA A 274 -32.55 14.58 14.01
C ALA A 274 -32.79 15.00 15.47
N THR A 275 -33.87 15.76 15.73
CA THR A 275 -34.25 16.19 17.09
C THR A 275 -34.76 15.01 17.94
N GLU A 276 -35.51 14.10 17.34
CA GLU A 276 -36.02 12.89 17.99
C GLU A 276 -34.91 11.89 18.25
N TYR A 277 -33.99 11.71 17.28
CA TYR A 277 -32.76 10.95 17.48
C TYR A 277 -31.94 11.53 18.63
N GLY A 278 -31.71 12.85 18.64
CA GLY A 278 -30.97 13.60 19.66
C GLY A 278 -31.56 13.57 21.07
N LYS A 279 -32.86 13.30 21.22
CA LYS A 279 -33.57 13.21 22.50
C LYS A 279 -33.73 11.79 23.04
N SER A 280 -33.29 10.78 22.29
CA SER A 280 -33.38 9.40 22.74
C SER A 280 -32.50 9.17 23.98
N GLU A 281 -33.03 8.56 25.04
CA GLU A 281 -32.25 8.25 26.25
C GLU A 281 -31.11 7.25 25.99
N ASN A 282 -31.18 6.53 24.86
CA ASN A 282 -30.16 5.61 24.36
C ASN A 282 -29.35 6.20 23.18
N LEU A 283 -29.23 7.53 23.09
CA LEU A 283 -28.48 8.23 22.03
C LEU A 283 -27.04 7.69 21.89
N ILE A 284 -26.39 7.42 23.02
CA ILE A 284 -25.01 6.93 23.07
C ILE A 284 -24.91 5.48 22.54
N GLU A 285 -25.84 4.60 22.91
CA GLU A 285 -25.89 3.22 22.37
C GLU A 285 -26.16 3.19 20.87
N ASN A 286 -27.01 4.10 20.36
CA ASN A 286 -27.33 4.19 18.94
C ASN A 286 -26.15 4.74 18.11
N ILE A 287 -25.37 5.67 18.66
CA ILE A 287 -24.12 6.16 18.05
C ILE A 287 -23.06 5.04 18.01
N LEU A 288 -22.97 4.23 19.06
CA LEU A 288 -22.03 3.10 19.15
C LEU A 288 -22.38 1.93 18.21
N LYS A 289 -23.68 1.68 17.96
CA LYS A 289 -24.10 0.69 16.94
C LYS A 289 -23.82 1.12 15.50
N GLY A 290 -23.70 2.42 15.24
CA GLY A 290 -23.58 2.99 13.89
C GLY A 290 -22.17 3.32 13.41
N THR A 291 -21.15 3.28 14.28
CA THR A 291 -19.80 3.75 13.92
C THR A 291 -18.75 2.66 14.04
N ARG A 292 -18.36 2.11 12.88
CA ARG A 292 -17.05 1.44 12.74
C ARG A 292 -15.95 2.47 13.00
N CYS A 293 -15.09 2.12 13.95
CA CYS A 293 -13.77 2.65 14.30
C CYS A 293 -13.33 3.93 13.59
N HIS A 294 -13.25 5.04 14.33
CA HIS A 294 -12.41 6.18 13.99
C HIS A 294 -11.14 6.13 14.82
N SER A 295 -9.98 5.96 14.18
CA SER A 295 -8.67 6.16 14.79
C SER A 295 -8.40 7.66 14.98
N LYS A 296 -8.17 8.10 16.22
CA LYS A 296 -7.72 9.47 16.52
C LYS A 296 -6.19 9.49 16.64
N GLN A 297 -5.51 10.25 15.80
CA GLN A 297 -4.07 10.53 15.90
C GLN A 297 -3.84 11.69 16.86
N ILE A 298 -2.95 11.53 17.84
CA ILE A 298 -2.32 12.65 18.54
C ILE A 298 -0.81 12.43 18.48
N VAL A 299 -0.10 13.41 17.92
CA VAL A 299 1.36 13.45 17.82
C VAL A 299 1.88 14.12 19.09
N ASP A 300 2.57 13.39 19.96
CA ASP A 300 3.34 14.03 21.03
C ASP A 300 4.69 14.52 20.47
N LYS A 301 4.93 15.83 20.61
CA LYS A 301 6.17 16.48 20.18
C LYS A 301 7.19 16.30 21.29
N LYS A 302 7.86 15.15 21.33
CA LYS A 302 9.26 15.10 21.79
C LYS A 302 10.09 13.89 21.39
N ASP A 303 9.52 12.74 21.02
CA ASP A 303 10.34 11.53 20.77
C ASP A 303 9.87 10.65 19.60
N TYR A 304 9.37 11.21 18.49
CA TYR A 304 9.02 10.50 17.23
C TYR A 304 8.35 9.11 17.41
N THR A 305 7.59 8.92 18.48
CA THR A 305 6.93 7.65 18.84
C THR A 305 5.45 7.84 18.58
N LEU A 306 4.89 7.07 17.66
CA LEU A 306 3.46 7.06 17.39
C LEU A 306 2.81 6.06 18.36
N ILE A 307 2.27 6.56 19.46
CA ILE A 307 1.47 5.76 20.40
C ILE A 307 0.03 5.78 19.90
N ILE A 308 -0.50 4.63 19.51
CA ILE A 308 -1.91 4.48 19.16
C ILE A 308 -2.65 4.03 20.42
N TYR A 309 -3.45 4.92 21.00
CA TYR A 309 -4.37 4.56 22.08
C TYR A 309 -5.57 3.81 21.52
N SER A 310 -5.96 2.73 22.19
CA SER A 310 -7.31 2.18 22.11
C SER A 310 -7.98 2.42 23.46
N ASP A 311 -9.06 3.20 23.48
CA ASP A 311 -9.86 3.40 24.69
C ASP A 311 -10.48 2.05 25.07
N LEU A 312 -10.00 1.53 26.19
CA LEU A 312 -10.42 0.28 26.80
C LEU A 312 -11.48 0.62 27.86
N ASP A 313 -12.73 0.81 27.44
CA ASP A 313 -13.82 0.84 28.42
C ASP A 313 -14.09 -0.58 28.92
N ARG A 314 -13.49 -0.87 30.08
CA ARG A 314 -13.91 -1.91 31.00
C ARG A 314 -15.35 -1.66 31.42
N ALA A 315 -16.26 -2.54 31.03
CA ALA A 315 -17.46 -2.82 31.81
C ALA A 315 -17.23 -4.12 32.60
N VAL A 316 -16.76 -3.98 33.84
CA VAL A 316 -16.85 -5.02 34.88
C VAL A 316 -17.57 -4.38 36.06
N GLY A 317 -18.75 -4.91 36.39
CA GLY A 317 -19.37 -4.79 37.72
C GLY A 317 -20.02 -3.47 38.06
#